data_AF-A0A6A1V2F2-F1
#
_entry.id   AF-A0A6A1V2F2-F1
#
_cell.length_a   1.000
_cell.length_b   1.000
_cell.length_c   1.000
_cell.angle_alpha   90.00
_cell.angle_beta   90.00
_cell.angle_gamma   90.00
#
_symmetry.space_group_name_H-M   'P 1'
#
loop_
_entity.id
_entity.type
_entity.pdbx_description
1 polymer ?
#
loop_
_entity_poly.entity_id
_entity_poly.type
_entity_poly.pdbx_seq_one_letter_code
_entity_poly.pdbx_strand_id
1 'polypeptide(L)'
;MFTSPIVRKQQFSLSALHFRTPSPPKPHQDERSSRNWSSARTMEGSPTAMAPLLLRNVLTSTFIFADKSLENFAEKHKVLELIRYTLITGFLFVLRLLPSVFPSLNPNLEAPLKPTKKTDNYVPPCGAGDSGIARALSQLLSIVTDIPVSSRKYEVVRSLAEKLVDENNEEGIEALREVNRTALSAAFARTLSLLEAAVVYQGQDGGSGSGTVEYRLRRFFRAVREIRNRGRGRVVRVREETSGSDTSAEKLAAELLWLAQKLAACGCADEAVSRWAAASNFAWLTLWAEPRVQCSLVKLSAFLFKQAKDMGLDEIEESKKEQQRKTKMKMLMAWLPLLCSASNGTDVPVLSTRERAELESVLEETIELLHEEEQEQVFSLWLHHFTRCPSSDWPNLHSSYTRWCNASRRLLILQ
;
A
#
# COMPACT_ATOMS: atom_id res chain seq x y z
N MET A 1 -25.35 8.73 -57.81
CA MET A 1 -24.82 10.11 -57.88
C MET A 1 -23.47 10.11 -57.21
N PHE A 2 -22.41 10.32 -57.99
CA PHE A 2 -21.01 10.18 -57.64
C PHE A 2 -20.29 11.53 -57.81
N THR A 3 -19.18 11.67 -57.06
CA THR A 3 -17.94 12.42 -57.33
C THR A 3 -17.88 13.97 -57.27
N SER A 4 -17.02 14.42 -56.35
CA SER A 4 -16.15 15.63 -56.33
C SER A 4 -15.17 15.69 -57.55
N PRO A 5 -14.09 16.52 -57.56
CA PRO A 5 -13.92 17.98 -57.36
C PRO A 5 -13.12 18.64 -58.53
N ILE A 6 -12.92 19.97 -58.52
CA ILE A 6 -11.91 20.66 -59.36
C ILE A 6 -10.97 21.52 -58.51
N VAL A 7 -9.68 21.32 -58.77
CA VAL A 7 -8.45 21.88 -58.17
C VAL A 7 -8.05 23.20 -58.85
N ARG A 8 -7.55 24.18 -58.09
CA ARG A 8 -6.75 25.31 -58.61
C ARG A 8 -5.26 25.09 -58.33
N LYS A 9 -4.46 25.25 -59.39
CA LYS A 9 -2.99 25.37 -59.40
C LYS A 9 -2.55 26.78 -58.99
N GLN A 10 -1.41 26.88 -58.30
CA GLN A 10 -0.38 27.89 -58.57
C GLN A 10 0.98 27.43 -58.03
N GLN A 11 2.04 27.97 -58.63
CA GLN A 11 3.34 27.35 -58.90
C GLN A 11 4.45 28.38 -58.60
N PHE A 12 5.69 27.91 -58.37
CA PHE A 12 6.99 28.64 -58.29
C PHE A 12 7.32 29.38 -56.97
N SER A 13 8.55 29.42 -56.44
CA SER A 13 9.89 29.01 -56.90
C SER A 13 10.88 28.81 -55.73
N LEU A 14 11.91 27.99 -55.96
CA LEU A 14 13.09 27.69 -55.13
C LEU A 14 14.24 28.70 -55.35
N SER A 15 15.09 28.90 -54.33
CA SER A 15 16.49 29.38 -54.42
C SER A 15 17.21 28.95 -53.11
N ALA A 16 18.02 27.89 -53.09
CA ALA A 16 19.48 27.81 -53.35
C ALA A 16 20.35 28.64 -52.37
N LEU A 17 20.93 28.01 -51.34
CA LEU A 17 22.32 27.50 -51.25
C LEU A 17 23.41 28.59 -51.08
N HIS A 18 24.05 28.68 -49.90
CA HIS A 18 25.51 28.83 -49.80
C HIS A 18 26.08 28.49 -48.40
N PHE A 19 27.05 27.55 -48.44
CA PHE A 19 27.96 27.12 -47.38
C PHE A 19 29.01 28.21 -47.07
N ARG A 20 29.41 28.37 -45.79
CA ARG A 20 30.82 28.63 -45.41
C ARG A 20 31.06 28.57 -43.89
N THR A 21 31.82 27.58 -43.46
CA THR A 21 32.75 27.68 -42.31
C THR A 21 34.12 28.14 -42.82
N PRO A 22 34.92 28.85 -42.01
CA PRO A 22 36.11 28.20 -41.46
C PRO A 22 36.48 28.62 -40.01
N SER A 23 37.28 27.75 -39.41
CA SER A 23 37.87 27.64 -38.06
C SER A 23 39.03 28.64 -37.74
N PRO A 24 39.86 28.42 -36.70
CA PRO A 24 39.79 28.88 -35.29
C PRO A 24 40.94 29.87 -34.93
N PRO A 25 41.11 30.25 -33.64
CA PRO A 25 42.47 30.29 -33.08
C PRO A 25 42.61 29.71 -31.65
N LYS A 26 43.78 29.10 -31.39
CA LYS A 26 44.34 28.72 -30.08
C LYS A 26 45.13 29.91 -29.46
N PRO A 27 45.95 29.73 -28.40
CA PRO A 27 45.62 29.64 -26.99
C PRO A 27 46.28 30.79 -26.19
N HIS A 28 45.73 31.19 -25.04
CA HIS A 28 46.47 31.98 -24.06
C HIS A 28 46.81 31.12 -22.83
N GLN A 29 48.11 30.87 -22.68
CA GLN A 29 48.76 30.53 -21.43
C GLN A 29 48.69 31.75 -20.51
N ASP A 30 48.31 31.55 -19.26
CA ASP A 30 48.90 32.32 -18.17
C ASP A 30 49.11 31.40 -16.95
N GLU A 31 50.39 31.30 -16.62
CA GLU A 31 50.94 30.63 -15.47
C GLU A 31 50.70 31.47 -14.21
N ARG A 32 50.07 30.89 -13.18
CA ARG A 32 50.51 30.95 -11.77
C ARG A 32 49.46 30.34 -10.86
N SER A 33 49.72 29.11 -10.42
CA SER A 33 49.87 28.85 -8.98
C SER A 33 50.35 27.42 -8.79
N SER A 34 51.67 27.27 -8.73
CA SER A 34 52.30 26.11 -8.12
C SER A 34 51.84 26.00 -6.66
N ARG A 35 51.06 24.97 -6.36
CA ARG A 35 51.07 24.31 -5.04
C ARG A 35 50.38 22.94 -5.11
N ASN A 36 51.16 21.92 -4.78
CA ASN A 36 50.78 20.57 -4.35
C ASN A 36 50.37 19.55 -5.43
N TRP A 37 51.38 19.01 -6.13
CA TRP A 37 51.33 17.64 -6.65
C TRP A 37 52.18 16.71 -5.78
N SER A 38 51.56 16.17 -4.75
CA SER A 38 52.04 14.98 -4.04
C SER A 38 50.85 14.25 -3.42
N SER A 39 50.01 13.69 -4.28
CA SER A 39 49.12 12.56 -3.98
C SER A 39 48.56 12.02 -5.30
N ALA A 40 49.43 11.39 -6.09
CA ALA A 40 48.98 10.38 -7.04
C ALA A 40 48.46 9.19 -6.23
N ARG A 41 47.21 9.28 -5.79
CA ARG A 41 46.48 8.13 -5.26
C ARG A 41 45.89 7.44 -6.47
N THR A 42 46.47 6.28 -6.77
CA THR A 42 45.94 5.21 -7.59
C THR A 42 44.41 5.24 -7.68
N MET A 43 43.86 5.36 -8.89
CA MET A 43 42.50 4.90 -9.17
C MET A 43 42.50 3.38 -9.07
N GLU A 44 42.48 2.87 -7.84
CA GLU A 44 42.02 1.51 -7.57
C GLU A 44 40.50 1.53 -7.76
N GLY A 45 40.06 1.06 -8.93
CA GLY A 45 38.67 0.64 -9.11
C GLY A 45 38.39 -0.43 -8.05
N SER A 46 37.62 -0.06 -7.03
CA SER A 46 37.27 -0.95 -5.93
C SER A 46 36.59 -2.21 -6.49
N PRO A 47 37.14 -3.42 -6.28
CA PRO A 47 36.50 -4.67 -6.67
C PRO A 47 35.19 -4.94 -5.90
N THR A 48 34.81 -4.06 -4.98
CA THR A 48 33.69 -4.21 -4.05
C THR A 48 32.32 -3.85 -4.67
N ALA A 49 32.29 -3.12 -5.80
CA ALA A 49 31.03 -2.79 -6.48
C ALA A 49 30.62 -3.82 -7.56
N MET A 50 31.59 -4.53 -8.14
CA MET A 50 31.35 -5.54 -9.20
C MET A 50 31.04 -6.93 -8.64
N ALA A 51 31.59 -7.27 -7.47
CA ALA A 51 31.37 -8.57 -6.84
C ALA A 51 29.89 -8.93 -6.59
N PRO A 52 29.00 -8.04 -6.09
CA PRO A 52 27.61 -8.41 -5.82
C PRO A 52 26.77 -8.58 -7.09
N LEU A 53 27.07 -7.85 -8.17
CA LEU A 53 26.40 -7.99 -9.47
C LEU A 53 26.81 -9.29 -10.17
N LEU A 54 28.09 -9.64 -10.13
CA LEU A 54 28.58 -10.92 -10.64
C LEU A 54 28.05 -12.10 -9.81
N LEU A 55 27.99 -11.97 -8.48
CA LEU A 55 27.38 -12.96 -7.60
C LEU A 55 25.90 -13.16 -7.93
N ARG A 56 25.13 -12.08 -8.11
CA ARG A 56 23.71 -12.13 -8.53
C ARG A 56 23.57 -12.84 -9.87
N ASN A 57 24.39 -12.50 -10.85
CA ASN A 57 24.29 -13.07 -12.20
C ASN A 57 24.72 -14.55 -12.24
N VAL A 58 25.75 -14.94 -11.47
CA VAL A 58 26.20 -16.34 -11.34
C VAL A 58 25.19 -17.17 -10.56
N LEU A 59 24.61 -16.65 -9.48
CA LEU A 59 23.53 -17.33 -8.73
C LEU A 59 22.29 -17.51 -9.58
N THR A 60 21.91 -16.49 -10.35
CA THR A 60 20.73 -16.58 -11.23
C THR A 60 20.97 -17.57 -12.37
N SER A 61 22.16 -17.59 -12.97
CA SER A 61 22.47 -18.52 -14.07
C SER A 61 22.66 -19.97 -13.62
N THR A 62 23.34 -20.20 -12.48
CA THR A 62 23.46 -21.55 -11.89
C THR A 62 22.12 -22.10 -11.44
N PHE A 63 21.23 -21.24 -10.93
CA PHE A 63 19.88 -21.64 -10.53
C PHE A 63 18.99 -22.01 -11.72
N ILE A 64 19.01 -21.20 -12.79
CA ILE A 64 18.27 -21.50 -14.04
C ILE A 64 18.80 -22.76 -14.73
N PHE A 65 20.11 -23.00 -14.71
CA PHE A 65 20.72 -24.20 -15.29
C PHE A 65 20.45 -25.46 -14.45
N ALA A 66 20.45 -25.33 -13.12
CA ALA A 66 20.07 -26.41 -12.20
C ALA A 66 18.57 -26.77 -12.30
N ASP A 67 17.71 -25.80 -12.64
CA ASP A 67 16.26 -26.00 -12.79
C ASP A 67 15.93 -27.01 -13.90
N LYS A 68 16.64 -26.95 -15.05
CA LYS A 68 16.50 -27.94 -16.13
C LYS A 68 16.98 -29.34 -15.74
N SER A 69 18.00 -29.43 -14.89
CA SER A 69 18.48 -30.72 -14.39
C SER A 69 17.55 -31.30 -13.32
N LEU A 70 16.94 -30.44 -12.49
CA LEU A 70 15.96 -30.80 -11.48
C LEU A 70 14.61 -31.20 -12.08
N GLU A 71 14.20 -30.61 -13.21
CA GLU A 71 13.02 -31.04 -13.98
C GLU A 71 13.11 -32.49 -14.42
N ASN A 72 14.25 -32.89 -15.00
CA ASN A 72 14.48 -34.27 -15.44
C ASN A 72 14.51 -35.30 -14.29
N PHE A 73 14.76 -34.86 -13.04
CA PHE A 73 14.77 -35.74 -11.86
C PHE A 73 13.45 -35.70 -11.06
N ALA A 74 12.70 -34.61 -11.13
CA ALA A 74 11.45 -34.41 -10.39
C ALA A 74 10.27 -35.23 -10.95
N GLU A 75 10.29 -35.58 -12.23
CA GLU A 75 9.26 -36.43 -12.84
C GLU A 75 9.13 -37.82 -12.17
N LYS A 76 10.18 -38.30 -11.49
CA LYS A 76 10.15 -39.65 -10.91
C LYS A 76 9.65 -39.69 -9.47
N HIS A 77 9.80 -38.64 -8.64
CA HIS A 77 9.52 -38.72 -7.19
C HIS A 77 8.89 -37.43 -6.60
N LYS A 78 7.68 -37.53 -6.05
CA LYS A 78 6.91 -36.42 -5.43
C LYS A 78 7.64 -35.67 -4.31
N VAL A 79 8.59 -36.30 -3.62
CA VAL A 79 9.37 -35.67 -2.54
C VAL A 79 10.39 -34.65 -3.11
N LEU A 80 10.92 -34.90 -4.30
CA LEU A 80 11.87 -34.01 -4.97
C LEU A 80 11.19 -32.72 -5.48
N GLU A 81 9.91 -32.80 -5.84
CA GLU A 81 9.11 -31.64 -6.21
C GLU A 81 8.91 -30.69 -5.02
N LEU A 82 8.61 -31.24 -3.82
CA LEU A 82 8.50 -30.45 -2.59
C LEU A 82 9.85 -29.82 -2.20
N ILE A 83 10.96 -30.54 -2.38
CA ILE A 83 12.31 -30.00 -2.16
C ILE A 83 12.61 -28.88 -3.16
N ARG A 84 12.24 -29.04 -4.44
CA ARG A 84 12.39 -28.00 -5.49
C ARG A 84 11.60 -26.75 -5.13
N TYR A 85 10.32 -26.87 -4.77
CA TYR A 85 9.51 -25.72 -4.34
C TYR A 85 10.09 -25.03 -3.10
N THR A 86 10.59 -25.81 -2.14
CA THR A 86 11.20 -25.26 -0.91
C THR A 86 12.50 -24.50 -1.22
N LEU A 87 13.33 -25.02 -2.11
CA LEU A 87 14.58 -24.38 -2.54
C LEU A 87 14.32 -23.12 -3.38
N ILE A 88 13.39 -23.16 -4.33
CA ILE A 88 12.99 -21.98 -5.14
C ILE A 88 12.42 -20.88 -4.24
N THR A 89 11.50 -21.22 -3.35
CA THR A 89 10.87 -20.25 -2.47
C THR A 89 11.88 -19.65 -1.48
N GLY A 90 12.79 -20.47 -0.95
CA GLY A 90 13.89 -20.01 -0.10
C GLY A 90 14.88 -19.11 -0.83
N PHE A 91 15.24 -19.46 -2.07
CA PHE A 91 16.14 -18.67 -2.90
C PHE A 91 15.55 -17.30 -3.27
N LEU A 92 14.28 -17.26 -3.69
CA LEU A 92 13.56 -16.01 -3.98
C LEU A 92 13.41 -15.14 -2.73
N PHE A 93 13.23 -15.75 -1.55
CA PHE A 93 13.20 -15.05 -0.28
C PHE A 93 14.55 -14.39 0.05
N VAL A 94 15.67 -15.09 -0.17
CA VAL A 94 17.02 -14.52 0.00
C VAL A 94 17.27 -13.39 -1.01
N LEU A 95 16.85 -13.55 -2.27
CA LEU A 95 16.99 -12.51 -3.29
C LEU A 95 16.20 -11.24 -2.94
N ARG A 96 15.01 -11.36 -2.34
CA ARG A 96 14.22 -10.21 -1.85
C ARG A 96 14.86 -9.52 -0.65
N LEU A 97 15.72 -10.22 0.11
CA LEU A 97 16.45 -9.65 1.25
C LEU A 97 17.78 -8.99 0.85
N LEU A 98 18.34 -9.30 -0.32
CA LEU A 98 19.60 -8.71 -0.80
C LEU A 98 19.63 -7.16 -0.79
N PRO A 99 18.56 -6.43 -1.20
CA PRO A 99 18.54 -4.97 -1.15
C PRO A 99 18.60 -4.40 0.28
N SER A 100 18.18 -5.19 1.28
CA SER A 100 18.21 -4.80 2.69
C SER A 100 19.57 -5.06 3.36
N VAL A 101 20.33 -6.03 2.86
CA VAL A 101 21.66 -6.41 3.39
C VAL A 101 22.78 -5.64 2.69
N PHE A 102 22.58 -5.25 1.44
CA PHE A 102 23.53 -4.44 0.66
C PHE A 102 22.85 -3.16 0.17
N PRO A 103 22.90 -2.06 0.95
CA PRO A 103 22.32 -0.78 0.58
C PRO A 103 22.88 -0.18 -0.72
N SER A 104 24.02 -0.68 -1.21
CA SER A 104 24.69 -0.23 -2.44
C SER A 104 24.05 -0.73 -3.74
N LEU A 105 23.09 -1.66 -3.69
CA LEU A 105 22.42 -2.23 -4.87
C LEU A 105 21.15 -1.47 -5.30
N ASN A 106 20.79 -0.39 -4.62
CA ASN A 106 19.57 0.36 -4.87
C ASN A 106 19.90 1.74 -5.48
N PRO A 107 19.69 1.96 -6.79
CA PRO A 107 20.02 3.24 -7.43
C PRO A 107 19.05 4.40 -7.09
N ASN A 108 18.01 4.15 -6.28
CA ASN A 108 16.95 5.11 -5.99
C ASN A 108 16.92 5.65 -4.54
N LEU A 109 18.05 5.67 -3.84
CA LEU A 109 18.14 6.40 -2.57
C LEU A 109 18.70 7.81 -2.80
N GLU A 110 17.81 8.78 -2.86
CA GLU A 110 18.17 10.17 -2.55
C GLU A 110 18.83 10.22 -1.17
N ALA A 111 20.00 10.85 -1.11
CA ALA A 111 20.85 10.89 0.07
C ALA A 111 20.20 11.66 1.24
N PRO A 112 20.48 11.31 2.51
CA PRO A 112 19.98 12.05 3.66
C PRO A 112 20.61 13.45 3.71
N LEU A 113 19.78 14.49 3.57
CA LEU A 113 20.16 15.88 3.79
C LEU A 113 20.66 16.08 5.23
N LYS A 114 21.92 16.51 5.36
CA LYS A 114 22.52 17.00 6.60
C LYS A 114 21.79 18.27 7.09
N PRO A 115 21.72 18.52 8.41
CA PRO A 115 21.09 19.72 8.95
C PRO A 115 22.03 20.93 8.79
N THR A 116 21.72 21.83 7.85
CA THR A 116 22.33 23.16 7.78
C THR A 116 21.55 24.13 8.67
N LYS A 117 22.17 24.55 9.77
CA LYS A 117 21.75 25.73 10.55
C LYS A 117 21.76 26.95 9.62
N LYS A 118 20.61 27.63 9.47
CA LYS A 118 20.59 29.06 9.14
C LYS A 118 19.33 29.74 9.68
N THR A 119 19.57 30.97 10.08
CA THR A 119 18.89 31.86 10.99
C THR A 119 17.70 32.59 10.35
N ASP A 120 16.66 32.80 11.16
CA ASP A 120 15.62 33.84 11.17
C ASP A 120 14.80 34.24 9.93
N ASN A 121 13.51 34.44 10.23
CA ASN A 121 12.48 35.21 9.54
C ASN A 121 11.77 34.59 8.33
N TYR A 122 10.72 33.80 8.59
CA TYR A 122 9.40 34.01 7.96
C TYR A 122 8.29 33.21 8.67
N VAL A 123 7.25 33.92 9.09
CA VAL A 123 5.84 33.53 9.41
C VAL A 123 5.56 32.09 9.89
N PRO A 124 5.01 31.88 11.10
CA PRO A 124 4.67 30.55 11.58
C PRO A 124 3.46 29.96 10.82
N PRO A 125 3.43 28.65 10.55
CA PRO A 125 2.24 27.97 10.04
C PRO A 125 1.16 28.03 11.12
N CYS A 126 -0.03 28.50 10.73
CA CYS A 126 -1.17 28.62 11.63
C CYS A 126 -1.47 27.27 12.29
N GLY A 127 -1.40 27.24 13.62
CA GLY A 127 -1.53 26.05 14.44
C GLY A 127 -2.96 25.52 14.49
N ALA A 128 -3.31 24.63 13.58
CA ALA A 128 -4.53 23.82 13.68
C ALA A 128 -4.45 22.74 14.79
N GLY A 129 -3.25 22.50 15.35
CA GLY A 129 -2.99 21.43 16.30
C GLY A 129 -3.26 21.72 17.79
N ASP A 130 -3.59 22.96 18.18
CA ASP A 130 -3.72 23.32 19.61
C ASP A 130 -4.97 24.16 19.96
N SER A 131 -6.04 23.99 19.19
CA SER A 131 -7.33 24.58 19.58
C SER A 131 -7.99 23.78 20.70
N GLY A 132 -8.76 24.46 21.56
CA GLY A 132 -9.55 23.80 22.60
C GLY A 132 -10.50 22.75 22.03
N ILE A 133 -11.05 23.01 20.84
CA ILE A 133 -12.00 22.14 20.15
C ILE A 133 -11.31 20.89 19.59
N ALA A 134 -10.09 21.00 19.06
CA ALA A 134 -9.30 19.86 18.60
C ALA A 134 -8.94 18.92 19.76
N ARG A 135 -8.56 19.49 20.91
CA ARG A 135 -8.30 18.72 22.13
C ARG A 135 -9.56 18.02 22.65
N ALA A 136 -10.69 18.72 22.67
CA ALA A 136 -11.98 18.14 23.08
C ALA A 136 -12.40 16.98 22.18
N LEU A 137 -12.37 17.15 20.85
CA LEU A 137 -12.73 16.10 19.91
C LEU A 137 -11.78 14.89 20.02
N SER A 138 -10.48 15.13 20.10
CA SER A 138 -9.47 14.06 20.27
C SER A 138 -9.67 13.26 21.56
N GLN A 139 -10.04 13.94 22.65
CA GLN A 139 -10.38 13.32 23.93
C GLN A 139 -11.65 12.47 23.82
N LEU A 140 -12.72 13.00 23.24
CA LEU A 140 -13.97 12.24 23.04
C LEU A 140 -13.72 10.97 22.23
N LEU A 141 -13.01 11.06 21.10
CA LEU A 141 -12.68 9.91 20.25
C LEU A 141 -11.80 8.88 20.98
N SER A 142 -10.91 9.34 21.86
CA SER A 142 -10.13 8.44 22.72
C SER A 142 -11.03 7.70 23.70
N ILE A 143 -11.91 8.43 24.40
CA ILE A 143 -12.81 7.88 25.42
C ILE A 143 -13.78 6.86 24.80
N VAL A 144 -14.31 7.12 23.60
CA VAL A 144 -15.18 6.16 22.87
C VAL A 144 -14.47 4.82 22.70
N THR A 145 -13.21 4.86 22.30
CA THR A 145 -12.40 3.65 22.07
C THR A 145 -12.19 2.86 23.38
N ASP A 146 -12.09 3.56 24.52
CA ASP A 146 -11.81 2.95 25.83
C ASP A 146 -13.07 2.41 26.55
N ILE A 147 -14.25 3.01 26.32
CA ILE A 147 -15.49 2.60 27.02
C ILE A 147 -16.09 1.35 26.36
N PRO A 148 -16.40 0.26 27.09
CA PRO A 148 -17.06 -0.92 26.50
C PRO A 148 -18.48 -0.60 26.01
N VAL A 149 -18.92 -1.25 24.92
CA VAL A 149 -20.25 -1.03 24.31
C VAL A 149 -21.40 -1.34 25.28
N SER A 150 -21.18 -2.21 26.27
CA SER A 150 -22.16 -2.53 27.31
C SER A 150 -22.47 -1.36 28.25
N SER A 151 -21.60 -0.35 28.29
CA SER A 151 -21.79 0.84 29.12
C SER A 151 -22.68 1.85 28.40
N ARG A 152 -23.74 2.32 29.08
CA ARG A 152 -24.58 3.43 28.57
C ARG A 152 -23.78 4.71 28.28
N LYS A 153 -22.60 4.88 28.91
CA LYS A 153 -21.71 6.02 28.66
C LYS A 153 -21.12 6.00 27.24
N TYR A 154 -21.04 4.82 26.62
CA TYR A 154 -20.53 4.67 25.25
C TYR A 154 -21.32 5.54 24.28
N GLU A 155 -22.65 5.37 24.26
CA GLU A 155 -23.53 6.12 23.35
C GLU A 155 -23.55 7.61 23.67
N VAL A 156 -23.45 7.99 24.94
CA VAL A 156 -23.39 9.40 25.34
C VAL A 156 -22.13 10.08 24.81
N VAL A 157 -20.96 9.45 24.96
CA VAL A 157 -19.70 10.04 24.48
C VAL A 157 -19.63 9.99 22.95
N ARG A 158 -20.11 8.89 22.35
CA ARG A 158 -20.17 8.75 20.89
C ARG A 158 -21.06 9.82 20.26
N SER A 159 -22.28 9.99 20.74
CA SER A 159 -23.20 11.03 20.25
C SER A 159 -22.65 12.44 20.45
N LEU A 160 -21.91 12.71 21.53
CA LEU A 160 -21.22 13.99 21.72
C LEU A 160 -20.10 14.21 20.70
N ALA A 161 -19.32 13.16 20.38
CA ALA A 161 -18.31 13.22 19.33
C ALA A 161 -18.94 13.44 17.95
N GLU A 162 -20.03 12.74 17.63
CA GLU A 162 -20.77 12.90 16.38
C GLU A 162 -21.32 14.32 16.24
N LYS A 163 -22.00 14.81 17.28
CA LYS A 163 -22.53 16.16 17.31
C LYS A 163 -21.45 17.21 17.07
N LEU A 164 -20.30 17.10 17.75
CA LEU A 164 -19.20 18.03 17.57
C LEU A 164 -18.61 18.00 16.14
N VAL A 165 -18.50 16.80 15.55
CA VAL A 165 -18.04 16.63 14.16
C VAL A 165 -19.04 17.27 13.20
N ASP A 166 -20.33 17.02 13.40
CA ASP A 166 -21.40 17.48 12.53
C ASP A 166 -21.53 19.02 12.62
N GLU A 167 -21.50 19.61 13.83
CA GLU A 167 -21.49 21.07 14.05
C GLU A 167 -20.27 21.73 13.37
N ASN A 168 -19.06 21.19 13.56
CA ASN A 168 -17.85 21.69 12.89
C ASN A 168 -17.96 21.66 11.36
N ASN A 169 -18.67 20.68 10.81
CA ASN A 169 -18.84 20.53 9.37
C ASN A 169 -19.90 21.51 8.82
N GLU A 170 -20.99 21.73 9.58
CA GLU A 170 -22.08 22.65 9.26
C GLU A 170 -21.64 24.12 9.23
N GLU A 171 -20.69 24.51 10.09
CA GLU A 171 -20.17 25.89 10.12
C GLU A 171 -19.44 26.29 8.83
N GLY A 172 -18.98 25.33 8.02
CA GLY A 172 -18.33 25.60 6.74
C GLY A 172 -16.97 26.29 6.84
N ILE A 173 -16.40 26.39 8.05
CA ILE A 173 -15.11 27.01 8.32
C ILE A 173 -13.99 25.99 8.08
N GLU A 174 -13.03 26.35 7.22
CA GLU A 174 -11.93 25.45 6.83
C GLU A 174 -11.08 24.98 8.03
N ALA A 175 -10.85 25.86 9.00
CA ALA A 175 -10.12 25.50 10.21
C ALA A 175 -10.82 24.40 11.03
N LEU A 176 -12.17 24.39 11.07
CA LEU A 176 -12.93 23.36 11.79
C LEU A 176 -12.99 22.04 11.02
N ARG A 177 -13.06 22.11 9.68
CA ARG A 177 -12.91 20.93 8.82
C ARG A 177 -11.54 20.28 9.00
N GLU A 178 -10.48 21.07 9.09
CA GLU A 178 -9.13 20.57 9.35
C GLU A 178 -9.01 19.92 10.74
N VAL A 179 -9.70 20.45 11.75
CA VAL A 179 -9.80 19.82 13.07
C VAL A 179 -10.49 18.47 12.98
N ASN A 180 -11.64 18.38 12.31
CA ASN A 180 -12.36 17.11 12.09
C ASN A 180 -11.47 16.11 11.36
N ARG A 181 -10.87 16.52 10.23
CA ARG A 181 -9.96 15.71 9.43
C ARG A 181 -8.83 15.16 10.28
N THR A 182 -8.10 16.01 10.99
CA THR A 182 -6.95 15.62 11.80
C THR A 182 -7.33 14.69 12.95
N ALA A 183 -8.38 15.03 13.71
CA ALA A 183 -8.79 14.26 14.87
C ALA A 183 -9.36 12.88 14.50
N LEU A 184 -10.24 12.82 13.49
CA LEU A 184 -10.82 11.56 13.00
C LEU A 184 -9.76 10.67 12.37
N SER A 185 -8.85 11.26 11.59
CA SER A 185 -7.74 10.57 10.95
C SER A 185 -6.74 9.97 11.96
N ALA A 186 -6.44 10.72 13.02
CA ALA A 186 -5.64 10.24 14.14
C ALA A 186 -6.36 9.14 14.94
N ALA A 187 -7.68 9.28 15.18
CA ALA A 187 -8.49 8.25 15.82
C ALA A 187 -8.51 6.97 14.98
N PHE A 188 -8.74 7.05 13.67
CA PHE A 188 -8.73 5.91 12.76
C PHE A 188 -7.40 5.15 12.83
N ALA A 189 -6.27 5.85 12.77
CA ALA A 189 -4.94 5.23 12.89
C ALA A 189 -4.72 4.54 14.25
N ARG A 190 -5.20 5.14 15.35
CA ARG A 190 -5.12 4.55 16.69
C ARG A 190 -5.98 3.30 16.80
N THR A 191 -7.25 3.36 16.41
CA THR A 191 -8.18 2.21 16.45
C THR A 191 -7.69 1.07 15.56
N LEU A 192 -7.09 1.38 14.41
CA LEU A 192 -6.48 0.38 13.52
C LEU A 192 -5.30 -0.34 14.19
N SER A 193 -4.44 0.42 14.88
CA SER A 193 -3.30 -0.14 15.62
C SER A 193 -3.75 -1.01 16.80
N LEU A 194 -4.81 -0.61 17.49
CA LEU A 194 -5.41 -1.38 18.59
C LEU A 194 -6.06 -2.66 18.08
N LEU A 195 -6.77 -2.60 16.95
CA LEU A 195 -7.37 -3.77 16.34
C LEU A 195 -6.31 -4.78 15.89
N GLU A 196 -5.23 -4.31 15.26
CA GLU A 196 -4.10 -5.16 14.90
C GLU A 196 -3.51 -5.85 16.13
N ALA A 197 -3.34 -5.12 17.24
CA ALA A 197 -2.88 -5.69 18.49
C ALA A 197 -3.86 -6.76 19.01
N ALA A 198 -5.16 -6.44 19.07
CA ALA A 198 -6.20 -7.35 19.56
C ALA A 198 -6.26 -8.67 18.77
N VAL A 199 -6.19 -8.61 17.44
CA VAL A 199 -6.16 -9.81 16.57
C VAL A 199 -4.89 -10.65 16.82
N VAL A 200 -3.74 -10.01 17.08
CA VAL A 200 -2.50 -10.73 17.42
C VAL A 200 -2.58 -11.39 18.80
N TYR A 201 -3.22 -10.76 19.78
CA TYR A 201 -3.40 -11.34 21.12
C TYR A 201 -4.40 -12.50 21.13
N GLN A 202 -5.51 -12.40 20.39
CA GLN A 202 -6.46 -13.52 20.22
C GLN A 202 -5.79 -14.77 19.66
N GLY A 203 -4.86 -14.62 18.71
CA GLY A 203 -4.06 -15.73 18.18
C GLY A 203 -3.05 -16.34 19.16
N GLN A 204 -2.85 -15.75 20.35
CA GLN A 204 -1.88 -16.22 21.33
C GLN A 204 -2.51 -17.12 22.40
N ASP A 205 -3.75 -16.86 22.83
CA ASP A 205 -4.47 -17.59 23.89
C ASP A 205 -5.22 -18.84 23.42
N GLY A 206 -5.37 -19.03 22.10
CA GLY A 206 -5.86 -20.27 21.49
C GLY A 206 -4.83 -21.40 21.54
N GLY A 207 -4.57 -21.95 22.73
CA GLY A 207 -3.69 -23.10 22.92
C GLY A 207 -4.43 -24.43 22.84
N SER A 208 -4.51 -25.05 21.65
CA SER A 208 -4.52 -26.52 21.48
C SER A 208 -4.43 -26.93 20.00
N GLY A 209 -3.31 -27.56 19.63
CA GLY A 209 -3.24 -28.55 18.56
C GLY A 209 -3.05 -28.07 17.11
N SER A 210 -1.89 -28.45 16.56
CA SER A 210 -1.59 -28.65 15.13
C SER A 210 -1.03 -27.47 14.32
N GLY A 211 0.29 -27.55 14.03
CA GLY A 211 0.88 -26.90 12.86
C GLY A 211 2.24 -26.25 13.10
N THR A 212 3.29 -26.85 12.55
CA THR A 212 4.66 -26.29 12.45
C THR A 212 4.73 -24.93 11.75
N VAL A 213 3.65 -24.52 11.08
CA VAL A 213 3.46 -23.24 10.38
C VAL A 213 3.03 -22.13 11.35
N GLU A 214 2.18 -22.45 12.32
CA GLU A 214 1.66 -21.50 13.31
C GLU A 214 2.77 -20.98 14.24
N TYR A 215 3.70 -21.87 14.64
CA TYR A 215 4.88 -21.49 15.42
C TYR A 215 5.86 -20.59 14.63
N ARG A 216 6.01 -20.80 13.32
CA ARG A 216 6.86 -19.96 12.45
C ARG A 216 6.25 -18.57 12.25
N LEU A 217 4.93 -18.49 12.13
CA LEU A 217 4.19 -17.24 12.08
C LEU A 217 4.27 -16.48 13.41
N ARG A 218 4.15 -17.16 14.55
CA ARG A 218 4.39 -16.59 15.90
C ARG A 218 5.80 -15.97 16.04
N ARG A 219 6.82 -16.57 15.43
CA ARG A 219 8.20 -16.01 15.39
C ARG A 219 8.32 -14.81 14.46
N PHE A 220 7.63 -14.83 13.31
CA PHE A 220 7.54 -13.69 12.40
C PHE A 220 6.84 -12.49 13.04
N PHE A 221 5.73 -12.70 13.75
CA PHE A 221 5.03 -11.62 14.48
C PHE A 221 5.88 -10.99 15.58
N ARG A 222 6.72 -11.78 16.27
CA ARG A 222 7.70 -11.25 17.22
C ARG A 222 8.74 -10.36 16.53
N ALA A 223 9.22 -10.75 15.35
CA ALA A 223 10.19 -9.96 14.58
C ALA A 223 9.59 -8.66 14.03
N VAL A 224 8.36 -8.69 13.52
CA VAL A 224 7.64 -7.49 13.02
C VAL A 224 7.39 -6.48 14.14
N ARG A 225 7.05 -6.95 15.34
CA ARG A 225 6.87 -6.09 16.53
C ARG A 225 8.16 -5.36 16.93
N GLU A 226 9.30 -6.03 16.89
CA GLU A 226 10.61 -5.45 17.24
C GLU A 226 11.09 -4.42 16.20
N ILE A 227 10.80 -4.65 14.92
CA ILE A 227 11.17 -3.71 13.83
C ILE A 227 10.32 -2.44 13.91
N ARG A 228 9.01 -2.57 14.17
CA ARG A 228 8.11 -1.41 14.30
C ARG A 228 8.41 -0.54 15.51
N ASN A 229 8.79 -1.14 16.64
CA ASN A 229 9.07 -0.40 17.88
C ASN A 229 10.42 0.34 17.87
N ARG A 230 11.35 0.01 16.98
CA ARG A 230 12.63 0.75 16.83
C ARG A 230 12.50 2.08 16.10
N GLY A 231 11.41 2.31 15.33
CA GLY A 231 11.19 3.55 14.57
C GLY A 231 10.37 4.62 15.28
N ARG A 232 9.73 4.31 16.42
CA ARG A 232 8.81 5.23 17.11
C ARG A 232 9.34 5.57 18.50
N GLY A 233 10.24 6.57 18.54
CA GLY A 233 10.67 7.18 19.78
C GLY A 233 9.47 7.63 20.61
N ARG A 234 9.41 7.14 21.86
CA ARG A 234 8.61 7.65 22.98
C ARG A 234 7.10 7.80 22.69
N VAL A 235 6.44 6.69 22.34
CA VAL A 235 5.02 6.56 22.70
C VAL A 235 4.98 6.38 24.21
N VAL A 236 4.37 7.36 24.89
CA VAL A 236 4.09 7.39 26.33
C VAL A 236 3.64 5.99 26.78
N ARG A 237 4.39 5.38 27.72
CA ARG A 237 3.87 4.28 28.54
C ARG A 237 2.70 4.87 29.31
N VAL A 238 1.50 4.73 28.75
CA VAL A 238 0.28 4.92 29.51
C VAL A 238 0.27 3.79 30.54
N ARG A 239 0.20 4.23 31.79
CA ARG A 239 0.11 3.47 33.02
C ARG A 239 -0.72 2.19 32.84
N GLU A 240 -0.04 1.06 33.01
CA GLU A 240 -0.63 -0.25 33.19
C GLU A 240 -1.31 -0.25 34.57
N GLU A 241 -2.55 0.19 34.60
CA GLU A 241 -3.48 -0.11 35.68
C GLU A 241 -4.44 -1.19 35.19
N THR A 242 -4.19 -2.38 35.73
CA THR A 242 -5.02 -3.57 35.66
C THR A 242 -6.49 -3.26 35.98
N SER A 243 -7.30 -3.15 34.93
CA SER A 243 -8.70 -3.61 34.92
C SER A 243 -9.01 -4.06 33.49
N GLY A 244 -9.36 -5.33 33.34
CA GLY A 244 -9.59 -5.97 32.04
C GLY A 244 -10.75 -5.31 31.28
N SER A 245 -10.43 -4.32 30.46
CA SER A 245 -11.25 -4.00 29.30
C SER A 245 -10.77 -4.91 28.19
N ASP A 246 -11.36 -6.10 28.10
CA ASP A 246 -11.34 -6.87 26.86
C ASP A 246 -12.10 -6.07 25.80
N THR A 247 -11.43 -5.05 25.24
CA THR A 247 -11.94 -4.29 24.12
C THR A 247 -12.00 -5.25 22.94
N SER A 248 -13.20 -5.76 22.64
CA SER A 248 -13.35 -6.81 21.64
C SER A 248 -12.85 -6.32 20.27
N ALA A 249 -12.16 -7.19 19.54
CA ALA A 249 -11.71 -6.91 18.18
C ALA A 249 -12.91 -6.54 17.26
N GLU A 250 -14.08 -7.14 17.51
CA GLU A 250 -15.33 -6.79 16.85
C GLU A 250 -15.74 -5.33 17.09
N LYS A 251 -15.65 -4.84 18.33
CA LYS A 251 -15.92 -3.44 18.68
C LYS A 251 -15.00 -2.50 17.90
N LEU A 252 -13.70 -2.77 17.93
CA LEU A 252 -12.71 -1.92 17.25
C LEU A 252 -12.91 -1.90 15.73
N ALA A 253 -13.30 -3.03 15.13
CA ALA A 253 -13.65 -3.09 13.71
C ALA A 253 -14.91 -2.27 13.39
N ALA A 254 -15.93 -2.30 14.25
CA ALA A 254 -17.13 -1.48 14.10
C ALA A 254 -16.84 0.03 14.27
N GLU A 255 -15.94 0.39 15.19
CA GLU A 255 -15.48 1.78 15.37
C GLU A 255 -14.66 2.28 14.18
N LEU A 256 -13.81 1.43 13.59
CA LEU A 256 -13.11 1.80 12.35
C LEU A 256 -14.06 2.09 11.20
N LEU A 257 -15.11 1.30 11.03
CA LEU A 257 -16.16 1.56 10.04
C LEU A 257 -16.85 2.89 10.30
N TRP A 258 -17.23 3.16 11.55
CA TRP A 258 -17.83 4.44 11.93
C TRP A 258 -16.90 5.64 11.65
N LEU A 259 -15.63 5.55 12.03
CA LEU A 259 -14.64 6.60 11.78
C LEU A 259 -14.44 6.82 10.27
N ALA A 260 -14.41 5.76 9.47
CA ALA A 260 -14.35 5.86 8.01
C ALA A 260 -15.58 6.58 7.44
N GLN A 261 -16.78 6.26 7.94
CA GLN A 261 -18.02 6.92 7.53
C GLN A 261 -18.03 8.41 7.90
N LYS A 262 -17.57 8.76 9.11
CA LYS A 262 -17.46 10.16 9.54
C LYS A 262 -16.40 10.93 8.75
N LEU A 263 -15.25 10.31 8.44
CA LEU A 263 -14.25 10.89 7.53
C LEU A 263 -14.84 11.17 6.14
N ALA A 264 -15.60 10.22 5.58
CA ALA A 264 -16.26 10.41 4.30
C ALA A 264 -17.32 11.53 4.33
N ALA A 265 -18.12 11.61 5.40
CA ALA A 265 -19.11 12.68 5.57
C ALA A 265 -18.47 14.08 5.69
N CYS A 266 -17.24 14.16 6.19
CA CYS A 266 -16.44 15.41 6.22
C CYS A 266 -15.71 15.72 4.90
N GLY A 267 -15.86 14.88 3.86
CA GLY A 267 -15.13 15.04 2.59
C GLY A 267 -13.66 14.60 2.65
N CYS A 268 -13.26 13.84 3.68
CA CYS A 268 -11.89 13.37 3.90
C CYS A 268 -11.77 11.84 3.81
N ALA A 269 -12.53 11.22 2.90
CA ALA A 269 -12.54 9.76 2.71
C ALA A 269 -11.16 9.21 2.26
N ASP A 270 -10.38 10.05 1.59
CA ASP A 270 -9.03 9.77 1.10
C ASP A 270 -8.04 9.42 2.21
N GLU A 271 -8.15 10.05 3.38
CA GLU A 271 -7.33 9.76 4.54
C GLU A 271 -7.62 8.37 5.13
N ALA A 272 -8.88 7.93 5.10
CA ALA A 272 -9.28 6.59 5.54
C ALA A 272 -8.79 5.52 4.55
N VAL A 273 -9.02 5.76 3.26
CA VAL A 273 -8.57 4.89 2.17
C VAL A 273 -7.05 4.73 2.17
N SER A 274 -6.30 5.84 2.29
CA SER A 274 -4.84 5.81 2.30
C SER A 274 -4.28 5.01 3.48
N ARG A 275 -4.87 5.16 4.68
CA ARG A 275 -4.48 4.37 5.86
C ARG A 275 -4.81 2.90 5.71
N TRP A 276 -5.99 2.60 5.16
CA TRP A 276 -6.40 1.22 4.90
C TRP A 276 -5.48 0.55 3.88
N ALA A 277 -5.15 1.25 2.79
CA ALA A 277 -4.20 0.77 1.78
C ALA A 277 -2.79 0.53 2.36
N ALA A 278 -2.35 1.35 3.32
CA ALA A 278 -1.06 1.21 3.98
C ALA A 278 -1.01 0.05 4.99
N ALA A 279 -2.15 -0.53 5.37
CA ALA A 279 -2.26 -1.53 6.43
C ALA A 279 -2.10 -2.98 5.95
N SER A 280 -1.16 -3.23 5.03
CA SER A 280 -0.95 -4.55 4.41
C SER A 280 -0.57 -5.65 5.40
N ASN A 281 0.24 -5.33 6.42
CA ASN A 281 0.60 -6.28 7.48
C ASN A 281 -0.63 -6.73 8.28
N PHE A 282 -1.52 -5.80 8.57
CA PHE A 282 -2.77 -6.11 9.26
C PHE A 282 -3.70 -6.90 8.33
N ALA A 283 -3.82 -6.53 7.05
CA ALA A 283 -4.64 -7.26 6.08
C ALA A 283 -4.30 -8.76 6.02
N TRP A 284 -3.01 -9.11 6.05
CA TRP A 284 -2.59 -10.51 6.13
C TRP A 284 -3.03 -11.21 7.43
N LEU A 285 -2.95 -10.51 8.57
CA LEU A 285 -3.43 -11.03 9.86
C LEU A 285 -4.93 -11.33 9.84
N THR A 286 -5.71 -10.52 9.11
CA THR A 286 -7.17 -10.69 9.07
C THR A 286 -7.61 -12.02 8.48
N LEU A 287 -6.82 -12.65 7.62
CA LEU A 287 -7.09 -13.99 7.07
C LEU A 287 -7.21 -15.08 8.16
N TRP A 288 -6.63 -14.81 9.33
CA TRP A 288 -6.60 -15.73 10.48
C TRP A 288 -7.40 -15.21 11.67
N ALA A 289 -8.04 -14.04 11.54
CA ALA A 289 -8.89 -13.49 12.58
C ALA A 289 -10.17 -14.34 12.74
N GLU A 290 -10.81 -14.23 13.91
CA GLU A 290 -12.10 -14.88 14.15
C GLU A 290 -13.12 -14.47 13.07
N PRO A 291 -14.01 -15.39 12.62
CA PRO A 291 -14.92 -15.12 11.52
C PRO A 291 -15.76 -13.85 11.71
N ARG A 292 -16.20 -13.56 12.94
CA ARG A 292 -16.98 -12.35 13.24
C ARG A 292 -16.19 -11.06 13.01
N VAL A 293 -14.90 -11.06 13.33
CA VAL A 293 -13.99 -9.93 13.07
C VAL A 293 -13.77 -9.80 11.57
N GLN A 294 -13.56 -10.91 10.85
CA GLN A 294 -13.47 -10.92 9.38
C GLN A 294 -14.72 -10.31 8.73
N CYS A 295 -15.92 -10.66 9.22
CA CYS A 295 -17.18 -10.11 8.72
C CYS A 295 -17.23 -8.57 8.83
N SER A 296 -16.85 -8.03 10.00
CA SER A 296 -16.79 -6.58 10.20
C SER A 296 -15.75 -5.91 9.29
N LEU A 297 -14.63 -6.57 9.05
CA LEU A 297 -13.56 -6.07 8.17
C LEU A 297 -13.93 -6.12 6.68
N VAL A 298 -14.75 -7.09 6.26
CA VAL A 298 -15.33 -7.11 4.92
C VAL A 298 -16.24 -5.90 4.71
N LYS A 299 -17.11 -5.56 5.68
CA LYS A 299 -17.96 -4.38 5.59
C LYS A 299 -17.15 -3.09 5.48
N LEU A 300 -16.10 -2.97 6.30
CA LEU A 300 -15.15 -1.86 6.23
C LEU A 300 -14.44 -1.79 4.87
N SER A 301 -13.94 -2.93 4.37
CA SER A 301 -13.28 -3.01 3.06
C SER A 301 -14.23 -2.61 1.94
N ALA A 302 -15.47 -3.11 1.95
CA ALA A 302 -16.50 -2.78 0.96
C ALA A 302 -16.79 -1.28 0.92
N PHE A 303 -16.98 -0.67 2.09
CA PHE A 303 -17.18 0.77 2.21
C PHE A 303 -15.99 1.54 1.63
N LEU A 304 -14.76 1.17 2.01
CA LEU A 304 -13.57 1.90 1.58
C LEU A 304 -13.22 1.69 0.10
N PHE A 305 -13.49 0.52 -0.49
CA PHE A 305 -13.36 0.33 -1.94
C PHE A 305 -14.34 1.23 -2.71
N LYS A 306 -15.56 1.39 -2.21
CA LYS A 306 -16.52 2.34 -2.79
C LYS A 306 -16.00 3.78 -2.72
N GLN A 307 -15.48 4.20 -1.56
CA GLN A 307 -14.86 5.52 -1.42
C GLN A 307 -13.62 5.70 -2.33
N ALA A 308 -12.82 4.64 -2.51
CA ALA A 308 -11.64 4.68 -3.35
C ALA A 308 -11.96 4.81 -4.84
N LYS A 309 -13.10 4.26 -5.30
CA LYS A 309 -13.57 4.43 -6.68
C LYS A 309 -13.82 5.90 -7.00
N ASP A 310 -14.54 6.59 -6.12
CA ASP A 310 -14.94 7.99 -6.30
C ASP A 310 -13.79 8.98 -6.02
N MET A 311 -12.67 8.50 -5.48
CA MET A 311 -11.49 9.31 -5.21
C MET A 311 -10.85 9.80 -6.52
N GLY A 312 -10.78 11.12 -6.67
CA GLY A 312 -9.97 11.78 -7.70
C GLY A 312 -10.63 11.95 -9.06
N LEU A 313 -11.95 11.82 -9.16
CA LEU A 313 -12.68 12.07 -10.41
C LEU A 313 -12.43 13.48 -10.98
N ASP A 314 -12.15 14.45 -10.12
CA ASP A 314 -11.90 15.85 -10.50
C ASP A 314 -10.42 16.26 -10.48
N GLU A 315 -9.50 15.34 -10.17
CA GLU A 315 -8.08 15.67 -10.07
C GLU A 315 -7.45 15.75 -11.47
N ILE A 316 -6.92 16.91 -11.82
CA ILE A 316 -6.25 17.16 -13.11
C ILE A 316 -4.75 16.81 -13.02
N GLU A 317 -4.20 16.84 -11.81
CA GLU A 317 -2.76 16.67 -11.59
C GLU A 317 -2.32 15.21 -11.75
N GLU A 318 -1.44 14.97 -12.72
CA GLU A 318 -0.95 13.63 -13.05
C GLU A 318 -0.23 12.96 -11.86
N SER A 319 0.50 13.73 -11.05
CA SER A 319 1.20 13.23 -9.85
C SER A 319 0.23 12.63 -8.83
N LYS A 320 -0.95 13.23 -8.66
CA LYS A 320 -1.99 12.79 -7.74
C LYS A 320 -2.78 11.60 -8.30
N LYS A 321 -3.09 11.60 -9.60
CA LYS A 321 -3.68 10.43 -10.28
C LYS A 321 -2.81 9.19 -10.11
N GLU A 322 -1.50 9.36 -10.31
CA GLU A 322 -0.52 8.30 -10.11
C GLU A 322 -0.47 7.82 -8.65
N GLN A 323 -0.54 8.73 -7.69
CA GLN A 323 -0.61 8.38 -6.27
C GLN A 323 -1.92 7.63 -5.91
N GLN A 324 -3.05 8.02 -6.50
CA GLN A 324 -4.33 7.34 -6.33
C GLN A 324 -4.30 5.95 -6.95
N ARG A 325 -3.74 5.78 -8.14
CA ARG A 325 -3.52 4.48 -8.79
C ARG A 325 -2.69 3.56 -7.89
N LYS A 326 -1.58 4.05 -7.35
CA LYS A 326 -0.75 3.31 -6.37
C LYS A 326 -1.53 2.95 -5.10
N THR A 327 -2.41 3.81 -4.64
CA THR A 327 -3.26 3.55 -3.45
C THR A 327 -4.29 2.47 -3.75
N LYS A 328 -4.98 2.55 -4.90
CA LYS A 328 -5.91 1.52 -5.40
C LYS A 328 -5.22 0.16 -5.54
N MET A 329 -4.03 0.15 -6.15
CA MET A 329 -3.20 -1.06 -6.27
C MET A 329 -2.85 -1.65 -4.89
N LYS A 330 -2.38 -0.83 -3.94
CA LYS A 330 -2.09 -1.30 -2.57
C LYS A 330 -3.32 -1.87 -1.88
N MET A 331 -4.50 -1.24 -2.04
CA MET A 331 -5.74 -1.77 -1.47
C MET A 331 -6.09 -3.14 -2.04
N LEU A 332 -6.06 -3.29 -3.36
CA LEU A 332 -6.36 -4.56 -4.03
C LEU A 332 -5.39 -5.65 -3.57
N MET A 333 -4.09 -5.36 -3.57
CA MET A 333 -3.08 -6.34 -3.15
C MET A 333 -3.17 -6.73 -1.68
N ALA A 334 -3.58 -5.81 -0.80
CA ALA A 334 -3.69 -6.08 0.63
C ALA A 334 -5.00 -6.80 1.00
N TRP A 335 -6.13 -6.34 0.46
CA TRP A 335 -7.47 -6.66 1.00
C TRP A 335 -8.28 -7.63 0.15
N LEU A 336 -7.93 -7.83 -1.12
CA LEU A 336 -8.60 -8.84 -1.96
C LEU A 336 -8.51 -10.26 -1.38
N PRO A 337 -7.38 -10.70 -0.76
CA PRO A 337 -7.33 -12.00 -0.09
C PRO A 337 -8.39 -12.19 1.00
N LEU A 338 -8.68 -11.15 1.78
CA LEU A 338 -9.72 -11.18 2.81
C LEU A 338 -11.09 -11.37 2.17
N LEU A 339 -11.38 -10.62 1.10
CA LEU A 339 -12.65 -10.74 0.38
C LEU A 339 -12.86 -12.17 -0.16
N CYS A 340 -11.81 -12.79 -0.70
CA CYS A 340 -11.87 -14.18 -1.16
C CYS A 340 -12.12 -15.20 -0.04
N SER A 341 -11.77 -14.88 1.22
CA SER A 341 -11.73 -15.87 2.32
C SER A 341 -12.85 -15.71 3.36
N ALA A 342 -13.44 -14.52 3.50
CA ALA A 342 -14.25 -14.13 4.65
C ALA A 342 -15.71 -14.64 4.66
N SER A 343 -16.09 -15.58 3.80
CA SER A 343 -17.45 -16.12 3.72
C SER A 343 -17.77 -17.19 4.79
N ASN A 344 -16.83 -17.52 5.69
CA ASN A 344 -16.73 -18.86 6.25
C ASN A 344 -17.13 -19.10 7.72
N GLY A 345 -17.91 -18.25 8.38
CA GLY A 345 -18.22 -18.55 9.79
C GLY A 345 -19.42 -17.88 10.45
N THR A 346 -20.40 -17.39 9.70
CA THR A 346 -21.65 -16.89 10.28
C THR A 346 -22.86 -17.36 9.49
N ASP A 347 -23.93 -17.77 10.17
CA ASP A 347 -25.19 -18.26 9.55
C ASP A 347 -25.89 -17.20 8.67
N VAL A 348 -25.48 -15.93 8.79
CA VAL A 348 -26.01 -14.80 8.02
C VAL A 348 -24.91 -14.27 7.08
N PRO A 349 -25.23 -14.04 5.78
CA PRO A 349 -24.28 -13.44 4.85
C PRO A 349 -23.91 -12.02 5.28
N VAL A 350 -22.61 -11.74 5.36
CA VAL A 350 -22.03 -10.46 5.80
C VAL A 350 -22.50 -9.27 4.97
N LEU A 351 -22.61 -9.49 3.66
CA LEU A 351 -23.10 -8.57 2.65
C LEU A 351 -24.25 -9.26 1.93
N SER A 352 -25.32 -8.51 1.66
CA SER A 352 -26.39 -8.97 0.80
C SER A 352 -25.87 -9.28 -0.61
N THR A 353 -26.61 -10.11 -1.36
CA THR A 353 -26.26 -10.42 -2.76
C THR A 353 -26.09 -9.17 -3.62
N ARG A 354 -26.89 -8.14 -3.34
CA ARG A 354 -26.80 -6.84 -4.02
C ARG A 354 -25.50 -6.11 -3.66
N GLU A 355 -25.15 -5.99 -2.37
CA GLU A 355 -23.91 -5.34 -1.93
C GLU A 355 -22.66 -6.06 -2.46
N ARG A 356 -22.72 -7.40 -2.56
CA ARG A 356 -21.66 -8.21 -3.18
C ARG A 356 -21.46 -7.87 -4.65
N ALA A 357 -22.53 -7.80 -5.42
CA ALA A 357 -22.48 -7.45 -6.84
C ALA A 357 -22.02 -6.00 -7.06
N GLU A 358 -22.48 -5.07 -6.21
CA GLU A 358 -22.02 -3.67 -6.24
C GLU A 358 -20.51 -3.59 -5.96
N LEU A 359 -20.01 -4.33 -4.96
CA LEU A 359 -18.58 -4.37 -4.67
C LEU A 359 -17.77 -5.05 -5.80
N GLU A 360 -18.26 -6.11 -6.41
CA GLU A 360 -17.63 -6.72 -7.58
C GLU A 360 -17.48 -5.70 -8.72
N SER A 361 -18.54 -4.95 -9.05
CA SER A 361 -18.46 -3.86 -10.04
C SER A 361 -17.41 -2.81 -9.68
N VAL A 362 -17.37 -2.40 -8.40
CA VAL A 362 -16.36 -1.45 -7.91
C VAL A 362 -14.94 -2.00 -8.06
N LEU A 363 -14.72 -3.28 -7.76
CA LEU A 363 -13.42 -3.93 -7.92
C LEU A 363 -13.03 -4.01 -9.40
N GLU A 364 -13.94 -4.44 -10.28
CA GLU A 364 -13.70 -4.51 -11.73
C GLU A 364 -13.29 -3.16 -12.30
N GLU A 365 -14.05 -2.10 -12.00
CA GLU A 365 -13.75 -0.74 -12.46
C GLU A 365 -12.43 -0.23 -11.88
N THR A 366 -12.14 -0.54 -10.61
CA THR A 366 -10.87 -0.14 -9.98
C THR A 366 -9.68 -0.83 -10.65
N ILE A 367 -9.81 -2.10 -11.04
CA ILE A 367 -8.77 -2.86 -11.74
C ILE A 367 -8.57 -2.32 -13.16
N GLU A 368 -9.64 -1.98 -13.87
CA GLU A 368 -9.57 -1.43 -15.24
C GLU A 368 -8.80 -0.10 -15.32
N LEU A 369 -8.72 0.65 -14.21
CA LEU A 369 -7.93 1.89 -14.11
C LEU A 369 -6.42 1.66 -13.89
N LEU A 370 -5.98 0.41 -13.67
CA LEU A 370 -4.57 0.07 -13.46
C LEU A 370 -3.82 -0.18 -14.78
N HIS A 371 -2.49 -0.18 -14.73
CA HIS A 371 -1.67 -0.62 -15.88
C HIS A 371 -1.72 -2.14 -16.06
N GLU A 372 -1.40 -2.63 -17.25
CA GLU A 372 -1.55 -4.04 -17.61
C GLU A 372 -0.76 -4.99 -16.69
N GLU A 373 0.46 -4.60 -16.30
CA GLU A 373 1.30 -5.41 -15.40
C GLU A 373 0.74 -5.45 -13.97
N GLU A 374 0.02 -4.40 -13.56
CA GLU A 374 -0.64 -4.35 -12.26
C GLU A 374 -1.94 -5.13 -12.28
N GLN A 375 -2.71 -5.04 -13.37
CA GLN A 375 -3.89 -5.86 -13.59
C GLN A 375 -3.53 -7.35 -13.52
N GLU A 376 -2.44 -7.76 -14.18
CA GLU A 376 -1.92 -9.14 -14.11
C GLU A 376 -1.62 -9.58 -12.66
N GLN A 377 -0.97 -8.72 -11.87
CA GLN A 377 -0.66 -9.01 -10.47
C GLN A 377 -1.93 -9.19 -9.64
N VAL A 378 -2.92 -8.32 -9.82
CA VAL A 378 -4.19 -8.39 -9.09
C VAL A 378 -4.96 -9.65 -9.49
N PHE A 379 -5.04 -9.97 -10.78
CA PHE A 379 -5.71 -11.19 -11.23
C PHE A 379 -5.00 -12.47 -10.79
N SER A 380 -3.67 -12.47 -10.78
CA SER A 380 -2.89 -13.59 -10.25
C SER A 380 -3.14 -13.80 -8.74
N LEU A 381 -3.21 -12.70 -7.99
CA LEU A 381 -3.55 -12.74 -6.55
C LEU A 381 -4.99 -13.23 -6.34
N TRP A 382 -5.94 -12.68 -7.09
CA TRP A 382 -7.34 -13.11 -7.06
C TRP A 382 -7.45 -14.61 -7.32
N LEU A 383 -6.90 -15.10 -8.43
CA LEU A 383 -6.99 -16.50 -8.82
C LEU A 383 -6.35 -17.42 -7.76
N HIS A 384 -5.22 -17.01 -7.18
CA HIS A 384 -4.55 -17.73 -6.11
C HIS A 384 -5.45 -17.95 -4.89
N HIS A 385 -6.17 -16.91 -4.46
CA HIS A 385 -7.02 -16.95 -3.27
C HIS A 385 -8.42 -17.52 -3.55
N PHE A 386 -9.00 -17.17 -4.68
CA PHE A 386 -10.30 -17.67 -5.15
C PHE A 386 -10.28 -19.20 -5.27
N THR A 387 -9.26 -19.78 -5.91
CA THR A 387 -9.15 -21.24 -6.09
C THR A 387 -8.81 -22.01 -4.83
N ARG A 388 -8.21 -21.36 -3.82
CA ARG A 388 -7.84 -21.97 -2.54
C ARG A 388 -8.96 -21.95 -1.51
N CYS A 389 -10.01 -21.17 -1.73
CA CYS A 389 -11.16 -21.11 -0.85
C CYS A 389 -12.28 -22.00 -1.42
N PRO A 390 -12.39 -23.28 -1.04
CA PRO A 390 -13.39 -24.20 -1.60
C PRO A 390 -14.84 -23.86 -1.22
N SER A 391 -15.02 -22.86 -0.35
CA SER A 391 -16.28 -22.50 0.30
C SER A 391 -16.74 -21.08 -0.04
N SER A 392 -16.00 -20.38 -0.91
CA SER A 392 -16.36 -19.03 -1.39
C SER A 392 -16.15 -18.94 -2.90
N ASP A 393 -17.23 -18.69 -3.63
CA ASP A 393 -17.17 -18.30 -5.04
C ASP A 393 -17.16 -16.76 -5.20
N TRP A 394 -16.73 -16.03 -4.17
CA TRP A 394 -16.78 -14.57 -4.11
C TRP A 394 -15.43 -13.97 -3.70
N PRO A 395 -14.97 -12.84 -4.29
CA PRO A 395 -15.59 -12.09 -5.39
C PRO A 395 -15.37 -12.76 -6.76
N ASN A 396 -16.38 -12.72 -7.62
CA ASN A 396 -16.30 -13.26 -8.97
C ASN A 396 -15.80 -12.19 -9.96
N LEU A 397 -14.50 -12.24 -10.29
CA LEU A 397 -13.87 -11.32 -11.26
C LEU A 397 -13.63 -11.97 -12.64
N HIS A 398 -14.31 -13.07 -12.95
CA HIS A 398 -14.10 -13.85 -14.17
C HIS A 398 -14.31 -13.04 -15.46
N SER A 399 -15.35 -12.22 -15.48
CA SER A 399 -15.68 -11.25 -16.54
C SER A 399 -14.49 -10.34 -16.85
N SER A 400 -13.99 -9.64 -15.84
CA SER A 400 -12.86 -8.70 -15.95
C SER A 400 -11.56 -9.42 -16.33
N TYR A 401 -11.28 -10.59 -15.75
CA TYR A 401 -10.14 -11.43 -16.13
C TYR A 401 -10.18 -11.84 -17.60
N THR A 402 -11.36 -12.24 -18.09
CA THR A 402 -11.57 -12.61 -19.50
C THR A 402 -11.35 -11.41 -20.43
N ARG A 403 -11.82 -10.21 -20.04
CA ARG A 403 -11.57 -8.97 -20.79
C ARG A 403 -10.08 -8.66 -20.88
N TRP A 404 -9.36 -8.74 -19.75
CA TRP A 404 -7.91 -8.56 -19.71
C TRP A 404 -7.18 -9.59 -20.59
N CYS A 405 -7.48 -10.89 -20.47
CA CYS A 405 -6.87 -11.92 -21.33
C CYS A 405 -7.08 -11.66 -22.83
N ASN A 406 -8.27 -11.20 -23.22
CA ASN A 406 -8.56 -10.86 -24.61
C ASN A 406 -7.80 -9.60 -25.07
N ALA A 407 -7.64 -8.61 -24.20
CA ALA A 407 -6.82 -7.42 -24.48
C ALA A 407 -5.34 -7.78 -24.62
N SER A 408 -4.77 -8.53 -23.68
CA SER A 408 -3.38 -8.98 -23.71
C SER A 408 -3.09 -9.85 -24.94
N ARG A 409 -4.01 -10.75 -25.32
CA ARG A 409 -3.86 -11.55 -26.55
C ARG A 409 -3.80 -10.67 -27.80
N ARG A 410 -4.64 -9.63 -27.88
CA ARG A 410 -4.62 -8.70 -29.02
C ARG A 410 -3.30 -7.94 -29.12
N LEU A 411 -2.73 -7.53 -27.99
CA LEU A 411 -1.44 -6.84 -27.96
C LEU A 411 -0.29 -7.74 -28.43
N LEU A 412 -0.28 -9.01 -28.00
CA LEU A 412 0.70 -9.99 -28.47
C LEU A 412 0.64 -10.26 -29.97
N ILE A 413 -0.55 -10.19 -30.58
CA ILE A 413 -0.73 -10.39 -32.03
C ILE A 413 -0.29 -9.15 -32.84
N LEU A 414 -0.29 -7.97 -32.22
CA LEU A 414 0.08 -6.70 -32.85
C LEU A 414 1.58 -6.38 -32.74
N GLN A 415 2.33 -7.14 -31.91
CA GLN A 415 3.79 -7.14 -31.83
C GLN A 415 4.37 -8.10 -32.87
#